data_AF-T1XFR0-F1
#
_entry.id   AF-T1XFR0-F1
#
_cell.length_a   1.000
_cell.length_b   1.000
_cell.length_c   1.000
_cell.angle_alpha   90.00
_cell.angle_beta   90.00
_cell.angle_gamma   90.00
#
_symmetry.space_group_name_H-M   'P 1'
#
loop_
_entity.id
_entity.type
_entity.pdbx_description
1 polymer ?
#
loop_
_entity_poly.entity_id
_entity_poly.type
_entity_poly.pdbx_seq_one_letter_code
_entity_poly.pdbx_strand_id
1 'polypeptide(L)'
;MVIACQRRSPVLPYSMIVFVPPVSEDDEAAVEMILDYDDDPKNEGLPLDRRLHALIDELAQIYPRSASLPPERCDECIWAEEPLELNGRGRLCHFALSGRHDIDPLIERISEVALRRGLVVFDQDRLRRPSKADFGTDTDPGILH
;
A
#
# COMPACT_ATOMS: atom_id res chain seq x y z
N MET A 1 -1.32 8.80 26.86
CA MET A 1 0.01 8.26 27.26
C MET A 1 0.52 7.48 26.06
N VAL A 2 1.36 8.12 25.24
CA VAL A 2 1.89 7.53 23.99
C VAL A 2 3.11 6.71 24.40
N ILE A 3 2.98 5.38 24.37
CA ILE A 3 4.14 4.51 24.60
C ILE A 3 4.92 4.50 23.28
N ALA A 4 6.01 5.26 23.27
CA ALA A 4 7.02 5.16 22.24
C ALA A 4 7.61 3.74 22.27
N CYS A 5 7.25 2.90 21.30
CA CYS A 5 7.98 1.66 21.02
C CYS A 5 9.38 2.04 20.51
N GLN A 6 10.32 2.26 21.43
CA GLN A 6 11.73 2.44 21.10
C GLN A 6 12.51 1.12 21.23
N ARG A 7 13.06 0.72 20.08
CA ARG A 7 14.26 -0.10 19.82
C ARG A 7 14.12 -1.64 19.91
N ARG A 8 14.36 -2.32 18.76
CA ARG A 8 15.44 -3.32 18.56
C ARG A 8 15.53 -3.86 17.11
N SER A 9 16.74 -3.72 16.54
CA SER A 9 17.25 -4.20 15.23
C SER A 9 16.87 -3.36 13.99
N PRO A 10 17.85 -2.94 13.14
CA PRO A 10 17.56 -2.27 11.88
C PRO A 10 17.16 -3.32 10.85
N VAL A 11 16.00 -3.94 11.02
CA VAL A 11 15.35 -4.56 9.86
C VAL A 11 14.95 -3.38 9.01
N LEU A 12 15.68 -3.14 7.92
CA LEU A 12 15.32 -2.11 6.96
C LEU A 12 13.89 -2.44 6.51
N PRO A 13 12.93 -1.52 6.73
CA PRO A 13 11.57 -1.76 6.29
C PRO A 13 11.59 -1.94 4.78
N TYR A 14 10.95 -2.99 4.30
CA TYR A 14 10.67 -3.16 2.89
C TYR A 14 9.68 -2.07 2.48
N SER A 15 10.02 -1.33 1.43
CA SER A 15 9.22 -0.21 0.96
C SER A 15 8.50 -0.58 -0.34
N MET A 16 7.19 -0.45 -0.35
CA MET A 16 6.35 -0.58 -1.53
C MET A 16 5.42 0.63 -1.64
N ILE A 17 5.30 1.21 -2.82
CA ILE A 17 4.36 2.30 -3.10
C ILE A 17 3.26 1.79 -4.02
N VAL A 18 2.01 2.08 -3.70
CA VAL A 18 0.87 1.86 -4.60
C VAL A 18 0.32 3.20 -5.04
N PHE A 19 0.20 3.38 -6.35
CA PHE A 19 -0.14 4.64 -6.98
C PHE A 19 -1.35 4.54 -7.90
N VAL A 20 -2.15 5.59 -7.91
CA VAL A 20 -3.33 5.71 -8.74
C VAL A 20 -2.94 6.24 -10.13
N PRO A 21 -3.25 5.56 -11.25
CA PRO A 21 -3.08 6.10 -12.60
C PRO A 21 -3.81 7.44 -12.83
N PRO A 22 -3.40 8.25 -13.82
CA PRO A 22 -2.35 7.97 -14.82
C PRO A 22 -0.92 8.10 -14.28
N VAL A 23 -0.02 7.31 -14.86
CA VAL A 23 1.45 7.37 -14.72
C VAL A 23 2.07 7.36 -16.12
N SER A 24 3.35 7.73 -16.25
CA SER A 24 4.07 7.62 -17.53
C SER A 24 4.08 6.18 -18.05
N GLU A 25 4.02 6.02 -19.38
CA GLU A 25 4.26 4.72 -20.03
C GLU A 25 5.75 4.35 -19.99
N ASP A 26 6.63 5.34 -19.90
CA ASP A 26 8.05 5.16 -19.64
C ASP A 26 8.27 4.86 -18.14
N ASP A 27 8.98 3.77 -17.85
CA ASP A 27 9.17 3.26 -16.49
C ASP A 27 10.01 4.20 -15.63
N GLU A 28 11.09 4.76 -16.18
CA GLU A 28 11.97 5.68 -15.44
C GLU A 28 11.21 6.95 -15.05
N ALA A 29 10.52 7.56 -16.01
CA ALA A 29 9.70 8.74 -15.76
C ALA A 29 8.51 8.46 -14.83
N ALA A 30 7.95 7.24 -14.85
CA ALA A 30 6.87 6.86 -13.93
C ALA A 30 7.38 6.71 -12.51
N VAL A 31 8.56 6.13 -12.31
CA VAL A 31 9.20 6.01 -11.00
C VAL A 31 9.53 7.39 -10.44
N GLU A 32 10.16 8.26 -11.23
CA GLU A 32 10.46 9.64 -10.82
C GLU A 32 9.20 10.39 -10.40
N MET A 33 8.14 10.31 -11.21
CA MET A 33 6.85 10.94 -10.90
C MET A 33 6.22 10.41 -9.59
N ILE A 34 6.36 9.12 -9.29
CA ILE A 34 5.80 8.51 -8.07
C ILE A 34 6.60 9.00 -6.84
N LEU A 35 7.92 8.99 -6.93
CA LEU A 35 8.79 9.45 -5.84
C LEU A 35 8.63 10.95 -5.57
N ASP A 36 8.60 11.77 -6.62
CA ASP A 36 8.32 13.21 -6.51
C ASP A 36 6.96 13.49 -5.84
N TYR A 37 5.95 12.65 -6.12
CA TYR A 37 4.64 12.78 -5.50
C TYR A 37 4.66 12.40 -4.02
N ASP A 38 5.42 11.36 -3.63
CA ASP A 38 5.54 10.95 -2.22
C ASP A 38 6.28 11.99 -1.38
N ASP A 39 7.30 12.61 -1.97
CA ASP A 39 8.16 13.62 -1.31
C ASP A 39 7.55 15.03 -1.27
N ASP A 40 6.51 15.34 -2.06
CA ASP A 40 5.87 16.67 -2.05
C ASP A 40 4.96 16.85 -0.82
N PRO A 41 5.30 17.75 0.13
CA PRO A 41 4.52 17.98 1.34
C PRO A 41 3.12 18.55 1.06
N LYS A 42 2.85 19.07 -0.14
CA LYS A 42 1.49 19.52 -0.51
C LYS A 42 0.50 18.38 -0.64
N ASN A 43 0.99 17.16 -0.82
CA ASN A 43 0.13 15.98 -0.90
C ASN A 43 -0.28 15.48 0.50
N GLU A 44 0.41 15.91 1.55
CA GLU A 44 0.07 15.53 2.93
C GLU A 44 -1.35 15.98 3.32
N GLY A 45 -2.09 15.08 3.96
CA GLY A 45 -3.47 15.33 4.40
C GLY A 45 -4.50 15.36 3.28
N LEU A 46 -4.12 15.16 2.01
CA LEU A 46 -5.10 14.97 0.94
C LEU A 46 -5.93 13.69 1.17
N PRO A 47 -7.26 13.74 0.99
CA PRO A 47 -8.10 12.57 1.11
C PRO A 47 -7.66 11.51 0.10
N LEU A 48 -7.53 10.28 0.57
CA LEU A 48 -7.03 9.17 -0.22
C LEU A 48 -8.04 8.76 -1.30
N ASP A 49 -7.56 8.38 -2.48
CA ASP A 49 -8.39 7.86 -3.55
C ASP A 49 -9.18 6.63 -3.06
N ARG A 50 -10.45 6.54 -3.47
CA ARG A 50 -11.35 5.45 -3.08
C ARG A 50 -10.79 4.05 -3.34
N ARG A 51 -9.96 3.87 -4.37
CA ARG A 51 -9.35 2.57 -4.70
C ARG A 51 -8.25 2.18 -3.73
N LEU A 52 -7.48 3.15 -3.26
CA LEU A 52 -6.46 2.95 -2.23
C LEU A 52 -7.12 2.71 -0.88
N HIS A 53 -8.18 3.44 -0.55
CA HIS A 53 -9.00 3.14 0.63
C HIS A 53 -9.54 1.70 0.60
N ALA A 54 -10.14 1.27 -0.52
CA ALA A 54 -10.65 -0.09 -0.66
C ALA A 54 -9.55 -1.17 -0.57
N LEU A 55 -8.34 -0.88 -1.07
CA LEU A 55 -7.17 -1.75 -0.90
C LEU A 55 -6.82 -1.89 0.59
N ILE A 56 -6.74 -0.78 1.32
CA ILE A 56 -6.44 -0.76 2.76
C ILE A 56 -7.51 -1.55 3.54
N ASP A 57 -8.79 -1.34 3.24
CA ASP A 57 -9.88 -2.04 3.91
C ASP A 57 -9.84 -3.56 3.69
N GLU A 58 -9.55 -4.01 2.46
CA GLU A 58 -9.39 -5.44 2.16
C GLU A 58 -8.17 -6.03 2.88
N LEU A 59 -7.04 -5.33 2.88
CA LEU A 59 -5.84 -5.76 3.58
C LEU A 59 -6.06 -5.81 5.10
N ALA A 60 -6.82 -4.86 5.66
CA ALA A 60 -7.13 -4.80 7.09
C ALA A 60 -7.98 -5.97 7.60
N GLN A 61 -8.70 -6.67 6.72
CA GLN A 61 -9.44 -7.89 7.07
C GLN A 61 -8.52 -9.10 7.28
N ILE A 62 -7.37 -9.10 6.59
CA ILE A 62 -6.39 -10.20 6.63
C ILE A 62 -5.32 -9.89 7.66
N TYR A 63 -4.90 -8.63 7.74
CA TYR A 63 -3.85 -8.15 8.61
C TYR A 63 -4.41 -7.05 9.52
N PRO A 64 -4.56 -7.31 10.84
CA PRO A 64 -5.10 -6.32 11.75
C PRO A 64 -4.24 -5.06 11.76
N ARG A 65 -4.87 -3.90 11.96
CA ARG A 65 -4.16 -2.62 12.08
C ARG A 65 -3.20 -2.70 13.28
N SER A 66 -1.98 -2.17 13.14
CA SER A 66 -1.01 -2.10 14.25
C SER A 66 -1.62 -1.48 15.51
N ALA A 67 -2.42 -0.43 15.36
CA ALA A 67 -3.15 0.23 16.45
C ALA A 67 -4.20 -0.65 17.16
N SER A 68 -4.63 -1.76 16.56
CA SER A 68 -5.58 -2.73 17.15
C SER A 68 -4.88 -3.90 17.85
N LEU A 69 -3.55 -3.99 17.77
CA LEU A 69 -2.77 -5.02 18.43
C LEU A 69 -2.28 -4.59 19.82
N PRO A 70 -2.08 -5.56 20.75
CA PRO A 70 -1.39 -5.26 21.99
C PRO A 70 0.09 -4.87 21.72
N PRO A 71 0.70 -3.99 22.54
CA PRO A 71 2.02 -3.41 22.29
C PRO A 71 3.13 -4.43 21.99
N GLU A 72 3.09 -5.57 22.66
CA GLU A 72 4.05 -6.67 22.50
C GLU A 72 3.98 -7.38 21.13
N ARG A 73 2.89 -7.18 20.37
CA ARG A 73 2.67 -7.74 19.04
C ARG A 73 2.73 -6.70 17.92
N CYS A 74 2.99 -5.43 18.24
CA CYS A 74 3.13 -4.40 17.21
C CYS A 74 4.29 -4.70 16.24
N ASP A 75 5.35 -5.34 16.72
CA ASP A 75 6.49 -5.79 15.91
C ASP A 75 6.23 -7.13 15.16
N GLU A 76 5.12 -7.80 15.44
CA GLU A 76 4.66 -8.99 14.70
C GLU A 76 3.81 -8.61 13.47
N CYS A 77 3.33 -7.37 13.43
CA CYS A 77 2.68 -6.83 12.26
C CYS A 77 3.70 -6.62 11.16
N ILE A 78 3.34 -6.99 9.94
CA ILE A 78 4.11 -6.72 8.73
C ILE A 78 4.03 -5.22 8.34
N TRP A 79 3.81 -4.32 9.30
CA TRP A 79 3.50 -2.90 9.06
C TRP A 79 4.32 -2.06 10.02
N ALA A 80 5.33 -1.39 9.49
CA ALA A 80 6.41 -0.82 10.27
C ALA A 80 6.04 0.49 10.95
N GLU A 81 5.26 1.35 10.30
CA GLU A 81 5.14 2.74 10.75
C GLU A 81 3.69 3.21 10.52
N GLU A 82 2.97 3.44 11.62
CA GLU A 82 1.64 4.08 11.70
C GLU A 82 0.44 3.31 11.07
N PRO A 83 -0.83 3.68 11.37
CA PRO A 83 -1.99 3.13 10.68
C PRO A 83 -1.86 3.27 9.16
N LEU A 84 -2.26 2.24 8.40
CA LEU A 84 -2.23 2.23 6.92
C LEU A 84 -2.83 3.50 6.27
N GLU A 85 -3.81 4.11 6.94
CA GLU A 85 -4.46 5.34 6.49
C GLU A 85 -3.54 6.58 6.56
N LEU A 86 -2.55 6.61 7.46
CA LEU A 86 -1.63 7.73 7.64
C LEU A 86 -0.48 7.74 6.62
N ASN A 87 -0.22 6.60 5.98
CA ASN A 87 0.75 6.49 4.88
C ASN A 87 0.10 6.71 3.51
N GLY A 88 -1.19 7.08 3.51
CA GLY A 88 -1.94 7.45 2.32
C GLY A 88 -1.97 8.96 2.13
N ARG A 89 -1.62 9.43 0.94
CA ARG A 89 -1.72 10.84 0.55
C ARG A 89 -2.29 10.96 -0.86
N GLY A 90 -3.54 11.40 -0.96
CA GLY A 90 -4.20 11.62 -2.26
C GLY A 90 -4.21 10.38 -3.16
N ARG A 91 -3.28 10.35 -4.13
CA ARG A 91 -3.16 9.30 -5.15
C ARG A 91 -2.14 8.20 -4.83
N LEU A 92 -1.52 8.25 -3.66
CA LEU A 92 -0.43 7.37 -3.27
C LEU A 92 -0.73 6.74 -1.91
N CYS A 93 -0.40 5.46 -1.75
CA CYS A 93 -0.28 4.80 -0.45
C CYS A 93 1.08 4.14 -0.35
N HIS A 94 1.84 4.50 0.69
CA HIS A 94 3.16 3.96 0.97
C HIS A 94 3.05 2.85 2.02
N PHE A 95 3.54 1.66 1.68
CA PHE A 95 3.61 0.52 2.57
C PHE A 95 5.04 0.32 3.03
N ALA A 96 5.32 0.74 4.26
CA ALA A 96 6.53 0.37 4.99
C ALA A 96 6.27 -0.95 5.72
N LEU A 97 6.82 -2.03 5.20
CA LEU A 97 6.65 -3.38 5.74
C LEU A 97 7.87 -3.74 6.60
N SER A 98 7.69 -3.96 7.88
CA SER A 98 8.73 -4.54 8.73
C SER A 98 8.28 -5.91 9.18
N GLY A 99 9.15 -6.91 9.04
CA GLY A 99 8.84 -8.26 9.49
C GLY A 99 10.08 -8.88 10.10
N ARG A 100 9.92 -9.50 11.27
CA ARG A 100 10.80 -10.60 11.70
C ARG A 100 10.52 -11.91 10.93
N HIS A 101 9.45 -11.94 10.14
CA HIS A 101 8.95 -13.08 9.39
C HIS A 101 8.88 -12.79 7.89
N ASP A 102 8.77 -13.87 7.11
CA ASP A 102 8.69 -13.88 5.64
C ASP A 102 7.60 -12.92 5.12
N ILE A 103 8.04 -11.79 4.54
CA ILE A 103 7.16 -10.71 4.05
C ILE A 103 6.74 -10.90 2.60
N ASP A 104 7.34 -11.86 1.88
CA ASP A 104 7.11 -12.09 0.46
C ASP A 104 5.63 -12.40 0.14
N PRO A 105 4.92 -13.26 0.91
CA PRO A 105 3.49 -13.52 0.66
C PRO A 105 2.61 -12.26 0.80
N LEU A 106 3.00 -11.31 1.66
CA LEU A 106 2.27 -10.06 1.78
C LEU A 106 2.54 -9.14 0.60
N ILE A 107 3.81 -8.99 0.19
CA ILE A 107 4.20 -8.20 -0.99
C ILE A 107 3.43 -8.68 -2.21
N GLU A 108 3.36 -10.00 -2.42
CA GLU A 108 2.58 -10.61 -3.50
C GLU A 108 1.09 -10.29 -3.36
N ARG A 109 0.52 -10.39 -2.16
CA ARG A 109 -0.90 -10.11 -1.94
C ARG A 109 -1.24 -8.63 -2.17
N ILE A 110 -0.47 -7.69 -1.63
CA ILE A 110 -0.68 -6.26 -1.86
C ILE A 110 -0.63 -5.97 -3.37
N SER A 111 0.38 -6.52 -4.05
CA SER A 111 0.53 -6.37 -5.50
C SER A 111 -0.69 -6.88 -6.26
N GLU A 112 -1.14 -8.10 -5.97
CA GLU A 112 -2.31 -8.72 -6.60
C GLU A 112 -3.58 -7.89 -6.41
N VAL A 113 -3.89 -7.47 -5.16
CA VAL A 113 -5.09 -6.68 -4.88
C VAL A 113 -5.01 -5.30 -5.54
N ALA A 114 -3.85 -4.64 -5.49
CA ALA A 114 -3.66 -3.34 -6.11
C ALA A 114 -3.85 -3.39 -7.64
N LEU A 115 -3.23 -4.36 -8.31
CA LEU A 115 -3.31 -4.51 -9.76
C LEU A 115 -4.73 -4.81 -10.23
N ARG A 116 -5.47 -5.69 -9.54
CA ARG A 116 -6.91 -5.94 -9.83
C ARG A 116 -7.78 -4.70 -9.69
N ARG A 117 -7.37 -3.73 -8.87
CA ARG A 117 -8.05 -2.44 -8.69
C ARG A 117 -7.63 -1.37 -9.69
N GLY A 118 -6.80 -1.73 -10.68
CA GLY A 118 -6.28 -0.78 -11.65
C GLY A 118 -5.30 0.21 -11.04
N LEU A 119 -4.55 -0.20 -10.01
CA LEU A 119 -3.51 0.59 -9.37
C LEU A 119 -2.13 0.13 -9.86
N VAL A 120 -1.18 1.04 -9.85
CA VAL A 120 0.23 0.79 -10.18
C VAL A 120 0.96 0.47 -8.89
N VAL A 121 1.86 -0.50 -8.94
CA VAL A 121 2.66 -0.92 -7.79
C VAL A 121 4.12 -0.65 -8.11
N PHE A 122 4.78 0.15 -7.29
CA PHE A 122 6.21 0.37 -7.32
C PHE A 122 6.84 -0.37 -6.15
N ASP A 123 7.54 -1.43 -6.48
CA ASP A 123 8.02 -2.46 -5.57
C ASP A 123 9.55 -2.43 -5.55
N GLN A 124 10.11 -1.55 -4.72
CA GLN A 124 11.53 -1.16 -4.68
C GLN A 124 12.12 -0.74 -6.04
N ASP A 125 12.47 -1.71 -6.90
CA ASP A 125 13.07 -1.53 -8.22
C ASP A 125 12.11 -1.90 -9.36
N ARG A 126 10.93 -2.44 -9.05
CA ARG A 126 10.00 -2.99 -10.04
C ARG A 126 8.70 -2.21 -10.10
N LEU A 127 8.42 -1.65 -11.27
CA LEU A 127 7.12 -1.06 -11.57
C LEU A 127 6.19 -2.09 -12.21
N ARG A 128 5.05 -2.36 -11.56
CA ARG A 128 4.00 -3.26 -12.05
C ARG A 128 2.77 -2.43 -12.36
N ARG A 129 2.23 -2.61 -13.57
CA ARG A 129 1.03 -1.92 -14.04
C ARG A 129 -0.13 -2.91 -14.16
N PRO A 130 -1.37 -2.46 -13.94
CA PRO A 130 -2.54 -3.31 -14.14
C PRO A 130 -2.59 -3.70 -15.62
N SER A 131 -2.61 -5.00 -15.89
CA SER A 131 -2.80 -5.49 -17.26
C SER A 131 -4.28 -5.39 -17.64
N LYS A 132 -4.57 -5.33 -18.95
CA LYS A 132 -5.97 -5.42 -19.43
C LYS A 132 -6.67 -6.71 -19.00
N ALA A 133 -5.91 -7.76 -18.64
CA ALA A 133 -6.43 -9.03 -18.17
C ALA A 133 -6.78 -9.03 -16.66
N ASP A 134 -6.22 -8.10 -15.88
CA ASP A 134 -6.46 -7.99 -14.43
C ASP A 134 -7.80 -7.33 -14.10
N PHE A 135 -8.43 -6.70 -15.10
CA PHE A 135 -9.86 -6.37 -15.06
C PHE A 135 -10.66 -7.66 -15.28
N GLY A 136 -10.55 -8.58 -14.32
CA GLY A 136 -11.52 -9.65 -14.16
C GLY A 136 -12.89 -9.01 -14.19
N THR A 137 -13.72 -9.48 -15.10
CA THR A 137 -15.13 -9.12 -15.26
C THR A 137 -15.85 -9.22 -13.92
N ASP A 138 -15.83 -8.14 -13.14
CA ASP A 138 -16.84 -7.88 -12.12
C ASP A 138 -18.08 -7.38 -12.88
N THR A 139 -18.63 -8.28 -13.70
CA THR A 139 -19.99 -8.13 -14.20
C THR A 139 -20.84 -8.49 -13.00
N ASP A 140 -21.19 -7.48 -12.22
CA ASP A 140 -22.24 -7.55 -11.22
C ASP A 140 -23.48 -8.19 -11.88
N PRO A 141 -23.89 -9.42 -11.54
CA PRO A 141 -25.10 -10.00 -12.07
C PRO A 141 -26.28 -9.51 -11.23
N GLY A 142 -26.70 -8.27 -11.48
CA GLY A 142 -27.91 -7.69 -10.89
C GLY A 142 -27.88 -6.18 -11.10
N ILE A 143 -28.72 -5.58 -11.93
CA ILE A 143 -30.17 -5.56 -11.78
C ILE A 143 -30.79 -5.48 -13.19
N LEU A 144 -31.46 -6.55 -13.60
CA LEU A 144 -32.60 -6.48 -14.50
C LEU A 144 -33.81 -6.82 -13.64
N HIS A 145 -34.58 -5.81 -13.24
CA HIS A 145 -36.04 -5.80 -13.15
C HIS A 145 -36.53 -4.41 -12.72
#